data_AF-A0A969ENZ5-F1
#
_entry.id   AF-A0A969ENZ5-F1
#
_cell.length_a   1.000
_cell.length_b   1.000
_cell.length_c   1.000
_cell.angle_alpha   90.00
_cell.angle_beta   90.00
_cell.angle_gamma   90.00
#
_symmetry.space_group_name_H-M   'P 1'
#
loop_
_entity.id
_entity.type
_entity.pdbx_description
1 polymer ?
#
loop_
_entity_poly.entity_id
_entity_poly.type
_entity_poly.pdbx_seq_one_letter_code
_entity_poly.pdbx_strand_id
1 'polypeptide(L)'
;MRERVQREGALHVPRRERLLYLPRQPPVRRHARLRPLDARDWDNWTIFHARQQGWPTIDATPDVFIVHQNHDYSHLPGGKPHYNHEESHRNIALARGPENHYTGYILLDTNRELRGGKIVTPRPTLLRTIRAVEMAMRPKEKQGPRWWLTRRLRKLRRRLTKEG
;
A
#
# COMPACT_ATOMS: atom_id res chain seq x y z
N MET A 1 12.50 -22.10 7.54
CA MET A 1 11.89 -20.75 7.49
C MET A 1 10.47 -20.79 6.89
N ARG A 2 10.27 -21.17 5.62
CA ARG A 2 8.94 -21.17 4.96
C ARG A 2 7.90 -22.05 5.66
N GLU A 3 8.25 -23.27 6.03
CA GLU A 3 7.35 -24.17 6.77
C GLU A 3 6.94 -23.64 8.15
N ARG A 4 7.84 -22.89 8.81
CA ARG A 4 7.53 -22.26 10.09
C ARG A 4 6.54 -21.11 9.92
N VAL A 5 6.69 -20.30 8.87
CA VAL A 5 5.72 -19.24 8.54
C VAL A 5 4.36 -19.81 8.11
N GLN A 6 4.32 -20.98 7.46
CA GLN A 6 3.06 -21.64 7.14
C GLN A 6 2.35 -22.22 8.37
N ARG A 7 3.12 -22.69 9.36
CA ARG A 7 2.58 -23.26 10.62
C ARG A 7 2.20 -22.20 11.65
N GLU A 8 3.01 -21.16 11.78
CA GLU A 8 2.92 -20.17 12.88
C GLU A 8 2.57 -18.75 12.39
N GLY A 9 2.65 -18.50 11.08
CA GLY A 9 2.40 -17.18 10.51
C GLY A 9 0.92 -16.92 10.25
N ALA A 10 0.49 -15.67 10.45
CA ALA A 10 -0.83 -15.20 10.06
C ALA A 10 -0.77 -14.50 8.70
N LEU A 11 -1.64 -14.89 7.76
CA LEU A 11 -1.72 -14.19 6.47
C LEU A 11 -2.33 -12.81 6.65
N HIS A 12 -1.50 -11.77 6.55
CA HIS A 12 -2.01 -10.40 6.62
C HIS A 12 -2.70 -10.04 5.30
N VAL A 13 -3.96 -9.59 5.35
CA VAL A 13 -4.71 -9.08 4.18
C VAL A 13 -3.84 -8.07 3.42
N PRO A 14 -3.72 -8.12 2.08
CA PRO A 14 -2.80 -7.27 1.31
C PRO A 14 -3.22 -5.81 1.44
N ARG A 15 -2.74 -5.18 2.50
CA ARG A 15 -2.89 -3.77 2.79
C ARG A 15 -1.53 -3.10 2.92
N ARG A 16 -0.47 -3.86 3.19
CA ARG A 16 0.83 -3.37 3.67
C ARG A 16 1.95 -4.34 3.26
N GLU A 17 3.11 -3.75 2.96
CA GLU A 17 4.43 -4.37 2.91
C GLU A 17 4.60 -5.52 1.89
N ARG A 18 4.56 -5.20 0.60
CA ARG A 18 5.06 -6.08 -0.48
C ARG A 18 5.66 -5.31 -1.66
N LEU A 19 6.48 -4.29 -1.40
CA LEU A 19 7.10 -3.48 -2.45
C LEU A 19 8.59 -3.77 -2.57
N LEU A 20 9.03 -4.23 -3.74
CA LEU A 20 10.45 -4.24 -4.11
C LEU A 20 10.70 -2.98 -4.96
N TYR A 21 11.42 -2.00 -4.40
CA TYR A 21 11.81 -0.78 -5.11
C TYR A 21 13.23 -0.95 -5.65
N LEU A 22 13.40 -0.95 -6.98
CA LEU A 22 14.70 -0.99 -7.65
C LEU A 22 14.93 0.34 -8.38
N PRO A 23 15.54 1.36 -7.74
CA PRO A 23 15.92 2.56 -8.46
C PRO A 23 17.19 2.27 -9.25
N ARG A 24 17.09 2.28 -10.58
CA ARG A 24 18.25 2.49 -11.44
C ARG A 24 18.51 4.02 -11.44
N GLN A 25 19.32 4.46 -10.49
CA GLN A 25 19.89 5.81 -10.26
C GLN A 25 19.12 6.80 -9.33
N PRO A 26 19.84 7.61 -8.52
CA PRO A 26 19.27 8.40 -7.41
C PRO A 26 18.71 9.75 -7.91
N PRO A 27 17.56 10.18 -7.36
CA PRO A 27 17.65 11.17 -6.29
C PRO A 27 16.59 10.96 -5.19
N VAL A 28 16.39 9.73 -4.70
CA VAL A 28 15.47 9.50 -3.56
C VAL A 28 16.02 10.13 -2.27
N ARG A 29 17.35 10.28 -2.14
CA ARG A 29 17.98 10.92 -0.97
C ARG A 29 17.66 12.40 -0.78
N ARG A 30 17.28 13.15 -1.84
CA ARG A 30 16.94 14.59 -1.68
C ARG A 30 15.50 14.84 -1.21
N HIS A 31 14.59 13.89 -1.43
CA HIS A 31 13.18 14.00 -1.01
C HIS A 31 12.87 13.21 0.27
N ALA A 32 13.77 12.30 0.68
CA ALA A 32 13.70 11.54 1.93
C ALA A 32 14.09 12.37 3.19
N ARG A 33 13.94 13.70 3.17
CA ARG A 33 13.93 14.53 4.39
C ARG A 33 12.53 14.62 5.01
N LEU A 34 11.65 13.67 4.71
CA LEU A 34 10.40 13.50 5.44
C LEU A 34 10.76 12.71 6.71
N ARG A 35 10.76 13.43 7.85
CA ARG A 35 10.69 12.91 9.23
C ARG A 35 9.73 11.71 9.32
N PRO A 36 9.95 10.77 10.25
CA PRO A 36 9.53 9.39 10.10
C PRO A 36 8.04 9.33 9.83
N LEU A 37 7.70 9.19 8.54
CA LEU A 37 6.46 8.57 8.18
C LEU A 37 6.51 7.22 8.88
N ASP A 38 5.62 7.02 9.84
CA ASP A 38 5.41 5.72 10.47
C ASP A 38 5.52 4.69 9.35
N ALA A 39 6.45 3.73 9.45
CA ALA A 39 6.85 2.84 8.33
C ALA A 39 5.65 2.26 7.56
N ARG A 40 4.53 2.12 8.27
CA ARG A 40 3.18 1.77 7.83
C ARG A 40 2.61 2.55 6.64
N ASP A 41 2.87 3.84 6.53
CA ASP A 41 2.32 4.72 5.49
C ASP A 41 3.37 5.09 4.42
N TRP A 42 4.64 4.76 4.67
CA TRP A 42 5.76 4.94 3.74
C TRP A 42 5.58 4.15 2.44
N ASP A 43 5.15 2.89 2.51
CA ASP A 43 4.94 2.05 1.32
C ASP A 43 3.88 2.65 0.38
N ASN A 44 2.75 3.06 0.95
CA ASN A 44 1.65 3.65 0.19
C ASN A 44 2.07 4.99 -0.40
N TRP A 45 2.79 5.81 0.37
CA TRP A 45 3.39 7.06 -0.14
C TRP A 45 4.36 6.79 -1.27
N THR A 46 5.21 5.77 -1.16
CA THR A 46 6.22 5.42 -2.18
C THR A 46 5.53 5.01 -3.49
N ILE A 47 4.47 4.21 -3.42
CA ILE A 47 3.67 3.86 -4.60
C ILE A 47 3.03 5.12 -5.17
N PHE A 48 2.38 5.95 -4.35
CA PHE A 48 1.79 7.21 -4.79
C PHE A 48 2.81 8.09 -5.52
N HIS A 49 3.92 8.40 -4.85
CA HIS A 49 4.95 9.30 -5.35
C HIS A 49 5.54 8.77 -6.65
N ALA A 50 5.95 7.49 -6.70
CA ALA A 50 6.48 6.88 -7.92
C ALA A 50 5.45 6.91 -9.07
N ARG A 51 4.17 6.65 -8.81
CA ARG A 51 3.12 6.72 -9.83
C ARG A 51 2.89 8.13 -10.34
N GLN A 52 2.98 9.15 -9.49
CA GLN A 52 2.90 10.56 -9.90
C GLN A 52 4.08 10.98 -10.77
N GLN A 53 5.28 10.46 -10.49
CA GLN A 53 6.49 10.72 -11.29
C GLN A 53 6.58 9.86 -12.56
N GLY A 54 5.57 9.02 -12.85
CA GLY A 54 5.60 8.10 -14.00
C GLY A 54 6.61 6.94 -13.85
N TRP A 55 7.17 6.74 -12.67
CA TRP A 55 8.18 5.71 -12.41
C TRP A 55 7.57 4.30 -12.38
N PRO A 56 8.36 3.26 -12.72
CA PRO A 56 7.92 1.88 -12.56
C PRO A 56 7.76 1.55 -11.07
N THR A 57 6.62 0.94 -10.74
CA THR A 57 6.28 0.39 -9.43
C THR A 57 6.00 -1.09 -9.62
N ILE A 58 6.81 -1.93 -8.97
CA ILE A 58 6.85 -3.38 -9.24
C ILE A 58 6.24 -4.12 -8.06
N ASP A 59 5.15 -4.84 -8.31
CA ASP A 59 4.62 -5.83 -7.38
C ASP A 59 5.43 -7.13 -7.52
N ALA A 60 6.23 -7.42 -6.48
CA ALA A 60 7.07 -8.61 -6.43
C ALA A 60 6.40 -9.79 -5.72
N THR A 61 5.16 -9.65 -5.28
CA THR A 61 4.39 -10.68 -4.57
C THR A 61 4.38 -12.05 -5.28
N PRO A 62 4.29 -12.14 -6.62
CA PRO A 62 4.28 -13.45 -7.30
C PRO A 62 5.56 -14.27 -7.10
N ASP A 63 6.71 -13.61 -6.98
CA ASP A 63 8.02 -14.26 -6.95
C ASP A 63 8.70 -14.20 -5.58
N VAL A 64 8.41 -13.16 -4.79
CA VAL A 64 9.11 -12.85 -3.55
C VAL A 64 8.20 -13.12 -2.36
N PHE A 65 8.59 -14.09 -1.54
CA PHE A 65 7.94 -14.39 -0.28
C PHE A 65 8.48 -13.50 0.83
N ILE A 66 7.74 -12.45 1.17
CA ILE A 66 8.11 -11.48 2.22
C ILE A 66 7.47 -11.92 3.53
N VAL A 67 8.27 -11.94 4.60
CA VAL A 67 7.87 -12.28 5.97
C VAL A 67 8.09 -11.06 6.85
N HIS A 68 7.04 -10.60 7.53
CA HIS A 68 7.14 -9.53 8.52
C HIS A 68 7.31 -10.13 9.91
N GLN A 69 8.18 -9.52 10.71
CA GLN A 69 8.32 -9.87 12.11
C GLN A 69 7.17 -9.22 12.89
N ASN A 70 6.60 -9.97 13.82
CA ASN A 70 5.66 -9.39 14.78
C ASN A 70 6.47 -8.56 15.78
N HIS A 71 6.30 -7.25 15.75
CA HIS A 71 6.91 -6.35 16.73
C HIS A 71 5.94 -6.14 17.90
N ASP A 72 6.43 -6.32 19.13
CA ASP A 72 5.64 -6.19 20.35
C ASP A 72 5.49 -4.75 20.85
N TYR A 73 6.10 -3.78 20.15
CA TYR A 73 6.11 -2.35 20.48
C TYR A 73 6.51 -2.04 21.93
N SER A 74 7.22 -2.97 22.59
CA SER A 74 7.64 -2.87 23.99
C SER A 74 8.51 -1.64 24.29
N HIS A 75 9.22 -1.14 23.28
CA HIS A 75 10.03 0.08 23.35
C HIS A 75 9.20 1.38 23.37
N LEU A 76 7.89 1.33 23.13
CA LEU A 76 6.99 2.48 23.20
C LEU A 76 6.28 2.55 24.56
N PRO A 77 5.96 3.76 25.07
CA PRO A 77 5.18 3.95 26.29
C PRO A 77 3.91 3.09 26.33
N GLY A 78 3.86 2.18 27.31
CA GLY A 78 2.73 1.26 27.51
C GLY A 78 2.66 0.08 26.53
N GLY A 79 3.72 -0.19 25.76
CA GLY A 79 3.80 -1.35 24.86
C GLY A 79 2.79 -1.35 23.72
N LYS A 80 2.21 -0.19 23.42
CA LYS A 80 1.12 -0.06 22.43
C LYS A 80 1.60 0.74 21.23
N PRO A 81 1.29 0.27 20.01
CA PRO A 81 1.51 1.08 18.82
C PRO A 81 0.71 2.38 18.91
N HIS A 82 1.40 3.48 18.68
CA HIS A 82 0.92 4.84 18.83
C HIS A 82 0.18 5.29 17.56
N TYR A 83 -1.14 5.09 17.49
CA TYR A 83 -1.93 5.35 16.28
C TYR A 83 -2.53 6.75 16.13
N ASN A 84 -2.51 7.56 17.20
CA ASN A 84 -3.28 8.80 17.31
C ASN A 84 -2.40 10.03 17.62
N HIS A 85 -1.15 10.05 17.16
CA HIS A 85 -0.34 11.27 17.25
C HIS A 85 -0.58 12.17 16.06
N GLU A 86 -0.38 13.48 16.25
CA GLU A 86 -0.45 14.46 15.15
C GLU A 86 0.47 14.09 13.98
N GLU A 87 1.61 13.48 14.27
CA GLU A 87 2.54 12.96 13.28
C GLU A 87 1.89 11.88 12.40
N SER A 88 1.17 10.92 12.99
CA SER A 88 0.43 9.90 12.24
C SER A 88 -0.65 10.51 11.33
N HIS A 89 -1.31 11.59 11.76
CA HIS A 89 -2.28 12.30 10.92
C HIS A 89 -1.61 13.00 9.72
N ARG A 90 -0.45 13.64 9.95
CA ARG A 90 0.36 14.26 8.87
C ARG A 90 0.90 13.21 7.90
N ASN A 91 1.36 12.08 8.42
CA ASN A 91 1.86 10.93 7.64
C ASN A 91 0.78 10.36 6.71
N ILE A 92 -0.44 10.21 7.23
CA ILE A 92 -1.60 9.76 6.46
C ILE A 92 -1.96 10.77 5.36
N ALA A 93 -1.89 12.08 5.64
CA ALA A 93 -2.15 13.12 4.64
C ALA A 93 -1.11 13.06 3.50
N LEU A 94 0.17 12.97 3.84
CA LEU A 94 1.26 12.83 2.88
C LEU A 94 1.09 11.57 2.02
N ALA A 95 0.86 10.40 2.64
CA ALA A 95 0.68 9.12 1.94
C ALA A 95 -0.55 9.04 1.04
N ARG A 96 -1.52 9.94 1.22
CA ARG A 96 -2.71 10.06 0.36
C ARG A 96 -2.54 11.04 -0.80
N GLY A 97 -1.49 11.88 -0.75
CA GLY A 97 -1.21 12.96 -1.68
C GLY A 97 -1.88 14.29 -1.29
N PRO A 98 -1.52 15.40 -1.97
CA PRO A 98 -1.80 16.78 -1.55
C PRO A 98 -3.29 17.14 -1.38
N GLU A 99 -4.23 16.38 -1.94
CA GLU A 99 -5.67 16.63 -1.78
C GLU A 99 -6.36 15.76 -0.71
N ASN A 100 -5.63 15.17 0.25
CA ASN A 100 -6.23 14.46 1.39
C ASN A 100 -7.22 13.35 1.00
N HIS A 101 -6.97 12.73 -0.14
CA HIS A 101 -7.91 11.81 -0.75
C HIS A 101 -8.19 10.57 0.11
N TYR A 102 -9.47 10.23 0.25
CA TYR A 102 -9.93 9.13 1.09
C TYR A 102 -9.58 7.73 0.59
N THR A 103 -9.02 7.62 -0.61
CA THR A 103 -8.52 6.39 -1.22
C THR A 103 -7.00 6.49 -1.32
N GLY A 104 -6.25 5.86 -0.41
CA GLY A 104 -4.78 5.79 -0.51
C GLY A 104 -4.33 4.75 -1.55
N TYR A 105 -3.08 4.82 -1.98
CA TYR A 105 -2.47 3.84 -2.89
C TYR A 105 -2.19 2.53 -2.14
N ILE A 106 -2.27 1.41 -2.85
CA ILE A 106 -2.02 0.05 -2.37
C ILE A 106 -1.28 -0.74 -3.45
N LEU A 107 -0.89 -1.98 -3.15
CA LEU A 107 -0.19 -2.87 -4.07
C LEU A 107 -0.87 -3.03 -5.44
N LEU A 108 -2.21 -2.99 -5.51
CA LEU A 108 -2.97 -3.08 -6.77
C LEU A 108 -2.77 -1.87 -7.71
N ASP A 109 -2.18 -0.77 -7.21
CA ASP A 109 -1.89 0.44 -8.01
C ASP A 109 -0.50 0.38 -8.67
N THR A 110 0.26 -0.70 -8.46
CA THR A 110 1.52 -0.97 -9.16
C THR A 110 1.27 -1.20 -10.66
N ASN A 111 2.19 -0.73 -11.50
CA ASN A 111 2.09 -0.80 -12.97
C ASN A 111 2.98 -1.88 -13.60
N ARG A 112 3.72 -2.64 -12.79
CA ARG A 112 4.58 -3.76 -13.20
C ARG A 112 4.48 -4.89 -12.17
N GLU A 113 4.73 -6.11 -12.59
CA GLU A 113 4.86 -7.29 -11.74
C GLU A 113 6.20 -7.98 -11.99
N LEU A 114 6.82 -8.54 -10.95
CA LEU A 114 7.94 -9.47 -11.09
C LEU A 114 7.38 -10.89 -11.16
N ARG A 115 7.60 -11.58 -12.27
CA ARG A 115 7.17 -12.98 -12.48
C ARG A 115 8.29 -13.80 -13.13
N GLY A 116 8.68 -14.90 -12.51
CA GLY A 116 9.81 -15.73 -12.95
C GLY A 116 11.11 -14.92 -13.14
N GLY A 117 11.36 -13.91 -12.31
CA GLY A 117 12.53 -13.02 -12.40
C GLY A 117 12.46 -11.97 -13.52
N LYS A 118 11.34 -11.90 -14.26
CA LYS A 118 11.14 -10.92 -15.34
C LYS A 118 10.12 -9.87 -14.93
N ILE A 119 10.37 -8.62 -15.33
CA ILE A 119 9.41 -7.52 -15.13
C ILE A 119 8.39 -7.55 -16.27
N VAL A 120 7.13 -7.78 -15.93
CA VAL A 120 6.01 -7.89 -16.88
C VAL A 120 4.91 -6.88 -16.57
N THR A 121 3.99 -6.69 -17.52
CA THR A 121 2.75 -5.95 -17.25
C THR A 121 1.83 -6.78 -16.35
N PRO A 122 1.18 -6.16 -15.35
CA PRO A 122 0.24 -6.87 -14.49
C PRO A 122 -0.93 -7.45 -15.28
N ARG A 123 -1.36 -8.66 -14.95
CA ARG A 123 -2.57 -9.24 -15.56
C ARG A 123 -3.80 -8.47 -15.10
N PRO A 124 -4.77 -8.17 -15.98
CA PRO A 124 -6.05 -7.62 -15.54
C PRO A 124 -6.77 -8.69 -14.72
N THR A 125 -7.08 -8.37 -13.46
CA THR A 125 -7.87 -9.21 -12.57
C THR A 125 -9.10 -8.46 -12.14
N LEU A 126 -10.17 -9.15 -11.72
CA LEU A 126 -11.37 -8.50 -11.21
C LEU A 126 -11.04 -7.50 -10.09
N LEU A 127 -10.09 -7.83 -9.21
CA LEU A 127 -9.61 -6.93 -8.15
C LEU A 127 -8.93 -5.67 -8.70
N ARG A 128 -8.08 -5.79 -9.73
CA ARG A 128 -7.44 -4.64 -10.39
C ARG A 128 -8.45 -3.81 -11.18
N THR A 129 -9.46 -4.42 -11.79
CA THR A 129 -10.54 -3.70 -12.49
C THR A 129 -11.40 -2.90 -11.51
N ILE A 130 -11.87 -3.53 -10.42
CA ILE A 130 -12.60 -2.82 -9.36
C ILE A 130 -11.74 -1.70 -8.79
N ARG A 131 -10.43 -1.94 -8.61
CA ARG A 131 -9.50 -0.93 -8.13
C ARG A 131 -9.35 0.25 -9.11
N ALA A 132 -9.25 -0.01 -10.40
CA ALA A 132 -9.20 1.04 -11.42
C ALA A 132 -10.45 1.92 -11.37
N VAL A 133 -11.64 1.32 -11.21
CA VAL A 133 -12.89 2.08 -11.02
C VAL A 133 -12.87 2.87 -9.72
N GLU A 134 -12.38 2.30 -8.60
CA GLU A 134 -12.21 3.04 -7.34
C GLU A 134 -11.31 4.28 -7.49
N MET A 135 -10.25 4.19 -8.28
CA MET A 135 -9.29 5.27 -8.52
C MET A 135 -9.82 6.32 -9.51
N ALA A 136 -10.55 5.89 -10.54
CA ALA A 136 -11.22 6.81 -11.47
C ALA A 136 -12.35 7.60 -10.78
N MET A 137 -13.10 6.93 -9.89
CA MET A 137 -14.20 7.52 -9.13
C MET A 137 -13.76 8.10 -7.78
N ARG A 138 -12.48 8.48 -7.63
CA ARG A 138 -11.92 8.95 -6.35
C ARG A 138 -12.63 10.25 -5.93
N PRO A 139 -13.35 10.26 -4.79
CA PRO A 139 -14.11 11.42 -4.36
C PRO A 139 -13.18 12.44 -3.68
N LYS A 140 -13.41 13.72 -3.95
CA LYS A 140 -12.70 14.84 -3.31
C LYS A 140 -13.19 15.07 -1.88
N GLU A 141 -14.44 14.73 -1.58
CA GLU A 141 -15.08 14.94 -0.28
C GLU A 141 -15.72 13.64 0.27
N LYS A 142 -15.94 13.55 1.60
CA LYS A 142 -16.63 12.40 2.24
C LYS A 142 -18.16 12.44 2.10
N GLN A 143 -18.67 13.00 1.01
CA GLN A 143 -20.09 13.21 0.81
C GLN A 143 -20.51 12.98 -0.65
N GLY A 144 -21.80 12.77 -0.84
CA GLY A 144 -22.40 12.58 -2.16
C GLY A 144 -22.31 11.15 -2.73
N PRO A 145 -22.87 10.96 -3.93
CA PRO A 145 -23.05 9.64 -4.55
C PRO A 145 -21.71 8.98 -4.92
N ARG A 146 -20.71 9.76 -5.35
CA ARG A 146 -19.37 9.25 -5.65
C ARG A 146 -18.72 8.62 -4.42
N TRP A 147 -18.77 9.29 -3.26
CA TRP A 147 -18.27 8.75 -2.00
C TRP A 147 -18.95 7.44 -1.59
N TRP A 148 -20.29 7.40 -1.70
CA TRP A 148 -21.05 6.19 -1.41
C TRP A 148 -20.64 5.03 -2.33
N LEU A 149 -20.50 5.28 -3.63
CA LEU A 149 -20.10 4.28 -4.61
C LEU A 149 -18.67 3.76 -4.36
N THR A 150 -17.70 4.65 -4.16
CA THR A 150 -16.31 4.25 -3.84
C THR A 150 -16.26 3.44 -2.55
N ARG A 151 -17.09 3.76 -1.55
CA ARG A 151 -17.19 2.99 -0.29
C ARG A 151 -17.76 1.59 -0.54
N ARG A 152 -18.77 1.46 -1.40
CA ARG A 152 -19.35 0.15 -1.79
C ARG A 152 -18.33 -0.70 -2.55
N LEU A 153 -17.68 -0.15 -3.57
CA LEU A 153 -16.62 -0.82 -4.34
C LEU A 153 -15.48 -1.28 -3.42
N ARG A 154 -15.04 -0.42 -2.50
CA ARG A 154 -14.01 -0.76 -1.51
C ARG A 154 -14.44 -1.90 -0.59
N LYS A 155 -15.71 -1.92 -0.16
CA LYS A 155 -16.26 -3.00 0.66
C LYS A 155 -16.31 -4.31 -0.13
N LEU A 156 -16.75 -4.27 -1.38
CA LEU A 156 -16.78 -5.41 -2.29
C LEU A 156 -15.37 -5.97 -2.52
N ARG A 157 -14.42 -5.12 -2.93
CA ARG A 157 -13.02 -5.52 -3.12
C ARG A 157 -12.45 -6.19 -1.88
N ARG A 158 -12.67 -5.61 -0.69
CA ARG A 158 -12.19 -6.20 0.58
C ARG A 158 -12.81 -7.56 0.90
N ARG A 159 -14.02 -7.86 0.42
CA ARG A 159 -14.62 -9.20 0.55
C ARG A 159 -13.96 -10.18 -0.41
N LEU A 160 -13.86 -9.80 -1.68
CA LEU A 160 -13.19 -10.61 -2.71
C LEU A 160 -11.72 -10.91 -2.39
N THR A 161 -11.01 -9.99 -1.74
CA THR A 161 -9.61 -10.20 -1.28
C THR A 161 -9.50 -11.13 -0.05
N LYS A 162 -10.59 -11.39 0.67
CA LYS A 162 -10.60 -12.33 1.81
C LYS A 162 -11.07 -13.74 1.42
N GLU A 163 -11.80 -13.84 0.32
CA GLU A 163 -12.43 -15.07 -0.17
C GLU A 163 -11.54 -15.87 -1.13
N GLY A 164 -10.44 -15.29 -1.63
CA GLY A 164 -9.44 -15.96 -2.47
C GLY A 164 -8.05 -15.90 -1.85
#